data_AF-A0A511YD28-F1
#
_entry.id   AF-A0A511YD28-F1
#
_cell.length_a   1.000
_cell.length_b   1.000
_cell.length_c   1.000
_cell.angle_alpha   90.00
_cell.angle_beta   90.00
_cell.angle_gamma   90.00
#
_symmetry.space_group_name_H-M   'P 1'
#
loop_
_entity.id
_entity.type
_entity.pdbx_description
1 polymer ?
#
loop_
_entity_poly.entity_id
_entity_poly.type
_entity_poly.pdbx_seq_one_letter_code
_entity_poly.pdbx_strand_id
1 'polypeptide(L)'
;MKKVIKNIFKIFLLLVVAGIIFIAWANYSIRKESSAFVSYNISDVPETKVALLLGTGKNLNNGMPNAYFYNRIQAAIDLYKSGKIKYIIVSGDNSTKDYNEPEDMQLTLMKYGIPKERIIMDYAGFRTLDSVVRAKDIFGQQKLVIISQKFHNERAVFLAKKNGIEAFGYNANDINKYAGLKTNLREYLAKAKVYWDLLFGVQPKFGGEKIIIP
;
A
#
# COMPACT_ATOMS: atom_id res chain seq x y z
N MET A 1 -19.45 -37.50 -26.41
CA MET A 1 -19.78 -36.45 -25.40
C MET A 1 -19.12 -36.66 -24.03
N LYS A 2 -19.32 -37.78 -23.32
CA LYS A 2 -18.77 -37.99 -21.95
C LYS A 2 -17.23 -37.86 -21.84
N LYS A 3 -16.46 -38.33 -22.83
CA LYS A 3 -14.98 -38.22 -22.86
C LYS A 3 -14.50 -36.77 -23.03
N VAL A 4 -15.21 -35.99 -23.84
CA VAL A 4 -14.92 -34.55 -24.04
C VAL A 4 -15.19 -33.77 -22.76
N ILE A 5 -16.34 -34.02 -22.11
CA ILE A 5 -16.69 -33.41 -20.81
C ILE A 5 -15.63 -33.76 -19.74
N LYS A 6 -15.19 -35.02 -19.67
CA LYS A 6 -14.12 -35.45 -18.74
C LYS A 6 -12.79 -34.74 -19.00
N ASN A 7 -12.43 -34.52 -20.26
CA ASN A 7 -11.21 -33.81 -20.63
C ASN A 7 -11.29 -32.31 -20.30
N ILE A 8 -12.44 -31.67 -20.58
CA ILE A 8 -12.70 -30.27 -20.19
C ILE A 8 -12.59 -30.11 -18.67
N PHE A 9 -13.18 -31.01 -17.90
CA PHE A 9 -13.10 -30.98 -16.44
C PHE A 9 -11.67 -31.16 -15.92
N LYS A 10 -10.87 -32.05 -16.52
CA LYS A 10 -9.44 -32.21 -16.17
C LYS A 10 -8.63 -30.94 -16.47
N ILE A 11 -8.85 -30.33 -17.64
CA ILE A 11 -8.19 -29.07 -18.02
C ILE A 11 -8.57 -27.96 -17.03
N PHE A 12 -9.86 -27.84 -16.70
CA PHE A 12 -10.34 -26.90 -15.69
C PHE A 12 -9.65 -27.11 -14.34
N LEU A 13 -9.56 -28.35 -13.84
CA LEU A 13 -8.89 -28.66 -12.58
C LEU A 13 -7.39 -28.31 -12.62
N LEU A 14 -6.72 -28.61 -13.73
CA LEU A 14 -5.30 -28.24 -13.93
C LEU A 14 -5.11 -26.71 -13.90
N LEU A 15 -5.99 -25.95 -14.54
CA LEU A 15 -5.95 -24.49 -14.51
C LEU A 15 -6.20 -23.93 -13.10
N VAL A 16 -7.11 -24.53 -12.33
CA VAL A 16 -7.34 -24.16 -10.92
C VAL A 16 -6.09 -24.41 -10.08
N VAL A 17 -5.47 -25.58 -10.22
CA VAL A 17 -4.23 -25.92 -9.49
C VAL A 17 -3.08 -24.98 -9.89
N ALA A 18 -2.90 -24.72 -11.19
CA ALA A 18 -1.90 -23.77 -11.67
C ALA A 18 -2.15 -22.35 -11.12
N GLY A 19 -3.40 -21.90 -11.06
CA GLY A 19 -3.78 -20.62 -10.46
C GLY A 19 -3.44 -20.53 -8.96
N ILE A 20 -3.71 -21.59 -8.20
CA ILE A 20 -3.35 -21.65 -6.76
C ILE A 20 -1.83 -21.60 -6.57
N ILE A 21 -1.07 -22.37 -7.37
CA ILE A 21 0.40 -22.37 -7.34
C ILE A 21 0.94 -20.97 -7.68
N PHE A 22 0.38 -20.32 -8.70
CA PHE A 22 0.77 -18.96 -9.09
C PHE A 22 0.52 -17.94 -7.97
N ILE A 23 -0.64 -17.99 -7.31
CA ILE A 23 -0.95 -17.12 -6.18
C ILE A 23 0.04 -17.35 -5.04
N ALA A 24 0.33 -18.61 -4.70
CA ALA A 24 1.29 -18.94 -3.65
C ALA A 24 2.70 -18.44 -3.98
N TRP A 25 3.15 -18.65 -5.22
CA TRP A 25 4.44 -18.16 -5.72
C TRP A 25 4.52 -16.63 -5.68
N ALA A 26 3.50 -15.91 -6.17
CA ALA A 26 3.47 -14.45 -6.17
C ALA A 26 3.60 -13.87 -4.75
N ASN A 27 2.92 -14.50 -3.79
CA ASN A 27 2.99 -14.12 -2.38
C ASN A 27 4.39 -14.34 -1.79
N TYR A 28 4.98 -15.52 -2.07
CA TYR A 28 6.32 -15.85 -1.65
C TYR A 28 7.37 -14.91 -2.25
N SER A 29 7.31 -14.66 -3.56
CA SER A 29 8.29 -13.84 -4.27
C SER A 29 8.26 -12.39 -3.79
N ILE A 30 7.07 -11.77 -3.67
CA ILE A 30 6.95 -10.40 -3.14
C ILE A 30 7.55 -10.33 -1.74
N ARG A 31 7.16 -11.24 -0.84
CA ARG A 31 7.67 -11.26 0.54
C ARG A 31 9.19 -11.42 0.56
N LYS A 32 9.75 -12.33 -0.24
CA LYS A 32 11.19 -12.60 -0.32
C LYS A 32 11.97 -11.38 -0.78
N GLU A 33 11.47 -10.66 -1.79
CA GLU A 33 12.14 -9.48 -2.34
C GLU A 33 11.98 -8.23 -1.46
N SER A 34 10.91 -8.14 -0.65
CA SER A 34 10.63 -6.96 0.16
C SER A 34 11.01 -7.09 1.64
N SER A 35 11.17 -8.30 2.19
CA SER A 35 11.28 -8.50 3.65
C SER A 35 12.47 -7.80 4.29
N ALA A 36 13.57 -7.66 3.56
CA ALA A 36 14.77 -6.95 4.03
C ALA A 36 14.60 -5.42 4.08
N PHE A 37 13.50 -4.89 3.53
CA PHE A 37 13.24 -3.45 3.40
C PHE A 37 12.04 -2.99 4.21
N VAL A 38 11.45 -3.86 5.04
CA VAL A 38 10.30 -3.53 5.89
C VAL A 38 10.64 -3.78 7.36
N SER A 39 10.45 -2.80 8.23
CA SER A 39 10.74 -2.94 9.67
C SER A 39 9.64 -2.34 10.55
N TYR A 40 9.55 -2.85 11.77
CA TYR A 40 8.77 -2.26 12.87
C TYR A 40 9.61 -1.28 13.70
N ASN A 41 10.95 -1.33 13.61
CA ASN A 41 11.82 -0.45 14.38
C ASN A 41 12.21 0.77 13.54
N ILE A 42 12.08 1.95 14.13
CA ILE A 42 12.47 3.23 13.51
C ILE A 42 13.98 3.25 13.20
N SER A 43 14.81 2.59 14.01
CA SER A 43 16.26 2.49 13.82
C SER A 43 16.65 1.84 12.49
N ASP A 44 15.83 0.93 11.99
CA ASP A 44 16.11 0.14 10.79
C ASP A 44 15.63 0.86 9.51
N VAL A 45 14.92 1.99 9.67
CA VAL A 45 14.39 2.79 8.58
C VAL A 45 15.35 3.95 8.29
N PRO A 46 15.77 4.13 7.02
CA PRO A 46 16.68 5.21 6.66
C PRO A 46 15.99 6.57 6.72
N GLU A 47 16.80 7.61 6.82
CA GLU A 47 16.33 8.98 6.65
C GLU A 47 15.94 9.23 5.20
N THR A 48 14.75 9.80 5.01
CA THR A 48 14.24 10.19 3.69
C THR A 48 13.54 11.54 3.79
N LYS A 49 13.43 12.28 2.68
CA LYS A 49 12.72 13.57 2.69
C LYS A 49 11.23 13.38 2.99
N VAL A 50 10.64 12.34 2.41
CA VAL A 50 9.19 12.13 2.37
C VAL A 50 8.82 10.71 2.74
N ALA A 51 7.77 10.55 3.54
CA ALA A 51 7.05 9.28 3.65
C ALA A 51 5.76 9.27 2.82
N LEU A 52 5.41 8.11 2.30
CA LEU A 52 4.12 7.80 1.70
C LEU A 52 3.26 7.03 2.71
N LEU A 53 2.27 7.70 3.30
CA LEU A 53 1.24 7.09 4.13
C LEU A 53 0.12 6.55 3.25
N LEU A 54 -0.01 5.22 3.18
CA LEU A 54 -1.04 4.57 2.38
C LEU A 54 -2.41 4.63 3.08
N GLY A 55 -3.44 4.97 2.31
CA GLY A 55 -4.82 5.15 2.75
C GLY A 55 -5.53 3.87 3.19
N THR A 56 -6.45 4.05 4.14
CA THR A 56 -7.44 3.08 4.58
C THR A 56 -8.58 3.86 5.23
N GLY A 57 -9.79 3.33 5.23
CA GLY A 57 -10.92 4.02 5.85
C GLY A 57 -10.74 4.26 7.33
N LYS A 58 -11.12 5.45 7.79
CA LYS A 58 -11.09 5.84 9.20
C LYS A 58 -12.07 5.06 10.06
N ASN A 59 -13.23 4.71 9.50
CA ASN A 59 -14.26 3.93 10.13
C ASN A 59 -14.53 2.65 9.33
N LEU A 60 -14.96 1.61 10.03
CA LEU A 60 -15.47 0.38 9.45
C LEU A 60 -16.93 0.60 8.96
N ASN A 61 -17.44 -0.33 8.15
CA ASN A 61 -18.82 -0.26 7.63
C ASN A 61 -19.90 -0.19 8.73
N ASN A 62 -19.58 -0.64 9.94
CA ASN A 62 -20.47 -0.56 11.11
C ASN A 62 -20.30 0.73 11.92
N GLY A 63 -19.56 1.72 11.39
CA GLY A 63 -19.31 3.02 12.04
C GLY A 63 -18.21 3.00 13.10
N MET A 64 -17.69 1.83 13.48
CA MET A 64 -16.64 1.73 14.50
C MET A 64 -15.30 2.27 13.98
N PRO A 65 -14.47 2.88 14.85
CA PRO A 65 -13.11 3.28 14.51
C PRO A 65 -12.30 2.12 13.90
N ASN A 66 -11.66 2.36 12.76
CA ASN A 66 -10.81 1.37 12.12
C ASN A 66 -9.42 1.37 12.74
N ALA A 67 -9.09 0.34 13.52
CA ALA A 67 -7.77 0.23 14.15
C ALA A 67 -6.60 0.22 13.14
N TYR A 68 -6.79 -0.25 11.89
CA TYR A 68 -5.76 -0.12 10.87
C TYR A 68 -5.41 1.33 10.56
N PHE A 69 -6.41 2.22 10.52
CA PHE A 69 -6.22 3.64 10.26
C PHE A 69 -5.39 4.28 11.38
N TYR A 70 -5.82 4.13 12.62
CA TYR A 70 -5.14 4.75 13.77
C TYR A 70 -3.73 4.19 13.99
N ASN A 71 -3.50 2.90 13.74
CA ASN A 71 -2.15 2.33 13.79
C ASN A 71 -1.22 2.92 12.71
N ARG A 72 -1.74 3.21 11.50
CA ARG A 72 -0.96 3.89 10.45
C ARG A 72 -0.67 5.34 10.79
N ILE A 73 -1.64 6.04 11.35
CA ILE A 73 -1.46 7.41 11.83
C ILE A 73 -0.40 7.47 12.92
N GLN A 74 -0.46 6.57 13.91
CA GLN A 74 0.54 6.49 14.97
C GLN A 74 1.94 6.25 14.40
N ALA A 75 2.08 5.29 13.47
CA ALA A 75 3.35 5.03 12.81
C ALA A 75 3.89 6.27 12.04
N ALA A 76 3.02 7.02 11.38
CA ALA A 76 3.42 8.25 10.70
C ALA A 76 3.88 9.34 11.68
N ILE A 77 3.20 9.48 12.81
CA ILE A 77 3.59 10.40 13.88
C ILE A 77 4.96 10.03 14.45
N ASP A 78 5.16 8.75 14.78
CA ASP A 78 6.41 8.28 15.38
C ASP A 78 7.59 8.48 14.43
N LEU A 79 7.40 8.14 13.16
CA LEU A 79 8.44 8.31 12.14
C LEU A 79 8.76 9.80 11.91
N TYR A 80 7.75 10.67 11.87
CA TYR A 80 7.97 12.12 11.77
C TYR A 80 8.70 12.69 12.98
N LYS A 81 8.25 12.35 14.20
CA LYS A 81 8.85 12.84 15.46
C LYS A 81 10.28 12.35 15.65
N SER A 82 10.65 11.20 15.09
CA SER A 82 12.02 10.69 15.11
C SER A 82 13.00 11.50 14.24
N GLY A 83 12.50 12.41 13.39
CA GLY A 83 13.32 13.17 12.45
C GLY A 83 13.72 12.39 11.19
N LYS A 84 13.30 11.11 11.07
CA LYS A 84 13.60 10.27 9.88
C LYS A 84 12.95 10.77 8.60
N ILE A 85 11.89 11.58 8.71
CA ILE A 85 11.15 12.16 7.59
C ILE A 85 10.82 13.63 7.84
N LYS A 86 10.68 14.41 6.76
CA LYS A 86 10.30 15.84 6.83
C LYS A 86 8.89 16.12 6.34
N TYR A 87 8.36 15.28 5.46
CA TYR A 87 7.02 15.44 4.89
C TYR A 87 6.29 14.11 4.80
N ILE A 88 4.97 14.15 4.81
CA ILE A 88 4.10 12.98 4.68
C ILE A 88 3.17 13.21 3.49
N ILE A 89 3.26 12.37 2.47
CA ILE A 89 2.21 12.25 1.45
C ILE A 89 1.13 11.33 2.01
N VAL A 90 -0.09 11.82 2.13
CA VAL A 90 -1.27 11.02 2.51
C VAL A 90 -2.04 10.65 1.25
N SER A 91 -1.88 9.41 0.80
CA SER A 91 -2.42 8.93 -0.48
C SER A 91 -3.55 7.94 -0.27
N GLY A 92 -4.71 8.20 -0.86
CA GLY A 92 -5.89 7.35 -0.69
C GLY A 92 -7.01 7.67 -1.65
N ASP A 93 -8.13 7.00 -1.45
CA ASP A 93 -9.33 7.13 -2.28
C ASP A 93 -10.12 8.41 -1.92
N ASN A 94 -10.63 9.09 -2.95
CA ASN A 94 -11.55 10.24 -2.86
C ASN A 94 -12.68 10.16 -3.91
N SER A 95 -13.08 8.95 -4.32
CA SER A 95 -14.03 8.72 -5.41
C SER A 95 -15.50 8.98 -5.04
N THR A 96 -15.83 9.05 -3.75
CA THR A 96 -17.20 9.35 -3.31
C THR A 96 -17.22 10.64 -2.49
N LYS A 97 -18.30 11.42 -2.63
CA LYS A 97 -18.44 12.74 -1.98
C LYS A 97 -18.34 12.68 -0.46
N ASP A 98 -18.66 11.54 0.14
CA ASP A 98 -18.70 11.33 1.59
C ASP A 98 -17.46 10.58 2.12
N TYR A 99 -16.43 10.37 1.30
CA TYR A 99 -15.26 9.60 1.68
C TYR A 99 -13.97 10.15 1.07
N ASN A 100 -13.17 10.80 1.92
CA ASN A 100 -11.90 11.41 1.56
C ASN A 100 -10.79 10.91 2.50
N GLU A 101 -10.17 9.78 2.17
CA GLU A 101 -9.13 9.19 3.03
C GLU A 101 -7.93 10.12 3.25
N PRO A 102 -7.41 10.84 2.23
CA PRO A 102 -6.35 11.83 2.42
C PRO A 102 -6.69 12.92 3.43
N GLU A 103 -7.92 13.46 3.38
CA GLU A 103 -8.38 14.50 4.30
C GLU A 103 -8.53 13.96 5.73
N ASP A 104 -9.11 12.77 5.89
CA ASP A 104 -9.21 12.12 7.19
C ASP A 104 -7.83 11.91 7.83
N MET A 105 -6.84 11.46 7.03
CA MET A 105 -5.46 11.30 7.49
C MET A 105 -4.83 12.65 7.85
N GLN A 106 -4.98 13.68 7.01
CA GLN A 106 -4.44 15.02 7.28
C GLN A 106 -5.01 15.60 8.59
N LEU A 107 -6.33 15.62 8.73
CA LEU A 107 -7.00 16.15 9.93
C LEU A 107 -6.58 15.40 11.20
N THR A 108 -6.43 14.08 11.10
CA THR A 108 -5.99 13.27 12.24
C THR A 108 -4.53 13.56 12.59
N LEU A 109 -3.62 13.62 11.62
CA LEU A 109 -2.21 13.97 11.85
C LEU A 109 -2.06 15.37 12.46
N MET A 110 -2.84 16.34 11.98
CA MET A 110 -2.87 17.70 12.54
C MET A 110 -3.32 17.73 13.99
N LYS A 111 -4.32 16.92 14.35
CA LYS A 111 -4.78 16.76 15.74
C LYS A 111 -3.68 16.26 16.68
N TYR A 112 -2.72 15.48 16.15
CA TYR A 112 -1.56 14.99 16.90
C TYR A 112 -0.31 15.89 16.79
N GLY A 113 -0.46 17.10 16.24
CA GLY A 113 0.58 18.14 16.25
C GLY A 113 1.51 18.12 15.03
N ILE A 114 1.17 17.38 13.96
CA ILE A 114 1.91 17.47 12.70
C ILE A 114 1.44 18.74 11.95
N PRO A 115 2.34 19.68 11.60
CA PRO A 115 1.93 20.90 10.91
C PRO A 115 1.32 20.61 9.54
N LYS A 116 0.32 21.39 9.12
CA LYS A 116 -0.42 21.17 7.86
C LYS A 116 0.51 21.22 6.65
N GLU A 117 1.47 22.13 6.65
CA GLU A 117 2.48 22.32 5.60
C GLU A 117 3.46 21.14 5.46
N ARG A 118 3.46 20.21 6.42
CA ARG A 118 4.24 18.97 6.38
C ARG A 118 3.46 17.79 5.79
N ILE A 119 2.17 17.99 5.49
CA ILE A 119 1.25 16.95 5.01
C ILE A 119 0.75 17.31 3.60
N ILE A 120 1.08 16.47 2.62
CA ILE A 120 0.71 16.65 1.22
C ILE A 120 -0.37 15.63 0.87
N MET A 121 -1.50 16.08 0.35
CA MET A 121 -2.62 15.19 0.01
C MET A 121 -2.47 14.63 -1.41
N ASP A 122 -2.73 13.34 -1.57
CA ASP A 122 -2.85 12.66 -2.86
C ASP A 122 -4.21 11.96 -2.98
N TYR A 123 -5.12 12.57 -3.73
CA TYR A 123 -6.52 12.14 -3.88
C TYR A 123 -6.74 11.04 -4.93
N ALA A 124 -5.66 10.54 -5.55
CA ALA A 124 -5.75 9.54 -6.63
C ALA A 124 -5.08 8.21 -6.27
N GLY A 125 -5.02 7.87 -4.98
CA GLY A 125 -4.46 6.64 -4.43
C GLY A 125 -5.42 5.45 -4.42
N PHE A 126 -6.12 5.17 -5.53
CA PHE A 126 -7.17 4.11 -5.60
C PHE A 126 -6.60 2.69 -5.49
N ARG A 127 -5.36 2.50 -5.92
CA ARG A 127 -4.59 1.27 -5.76
C ARG A 127 -3.22 1.63 -5.22
N THR A 128 -2.57 0.67 -4.58
CA THR A 128 -1.18 0.80 -4.14
C THR A 128 -0.23 1.15 -5.30
N LEU A 129 -0.47 0.60 -6.50
CA LEU A 129 0.29 0.98 -7.70
C LEU A 129 0.11 2.47 -8.02
N ASP A 130 -1.11 2.99 -7.92
CA ASP A 130 -1.40 4.40 -8.20
C ASP A 130 -0.62 5.29 -7.21
N SER A 131 -0.73 5.03 -5.90
CA SER A 131 0.01 5.78 -4.87
C SER A 131 1.52 5.75 -5.06
N VAL A 132 2.07 4.57 -5.37
CA VAL A 132 3.52 4.37 -5.54
C VAL A 132 4.05 5.11 -6.77
N VAL A 133 3.41 4.94 -7.93
CA VAL A 133 3.88 5.58 -9.16
C VAL A 133 3.68 7.09 -9.09
N ARG A 134 2.57 7.56 -8.50
CA ARG A 134 2.33 8.99 -8.30
C ARG A 134 3.33 9.62 -7.34
N ALA A 135 3.80 8.91 -6.31
CA ALA A 135 4.90 9.37 -5.46
C ALA A 135 6.14 9.78 -6.28
N LYS A 136 6.43 9.06 -7.36
CA LYS A 136 7.51 9.41 -8.31
C LYS A 136 7.09 10.48 -9.30
N ASP A 137 6.00 10.27 -10.03
CA ASP A 137 5.69 11.07 -11.22
C ASP A 137 5.10 12.44 -10.89
N ILE A 138 4.30 12.50 -9.82
CA ILE A 138 3.63 13.72 -9.35
C ILE A 138 4.47 14.41 -8.29
N PHE A 139 4.94 13.65 -7.31
CA PHE A 139 5.64 14.22 -6.15
C PHE A 139 7.17 14.19 -6.29
N GLY A 140 7.72 13.64 -7.37
CA GLY A 140 9.15 13.67 -7.66
C GLY A 140 10.02 12.79 -6.76
N GLN A 141 9.44 11.85 -6.01
CA GLN A 141 10.17 11.06 -5.01
C GLN A 141 10.87 9.86 -5.65
N GLN A 142 12.20 9.85 -5.58
CA GLN A 142 13.04 8.72 -6.01
C GLN A 142 13.43 7.80 -4.84
N LYS A 143 13.37 8.31 -3.61
CA LYS A 143 13.64 7.58 -2.36
C LYS A 143 12.64 7.99 -1.29
N LEU A 144 11.97 7.02 -0.67
CA LEU A 144 10.91 7.30 0.31
C LEU A 144 10.69 6.14 1.30
N VAL A 145 10.04 6.45 2.42
CA VAL A 145 9.51 5.43 3.35
C VAL A 145 8.00 5.28 3.16
N ILE A 146 7.52 4.05 3.01
CA ILE A 146 6.10 3.72 2.90
C ILE A 146 5.58 3.31 4.28
N ILE A 147 4.46 3.89 4.71
CA ILE A 147 3.85 3.60 6.01
C ILE A 147 2.53 2.87 5.79
N SER A 148 2.44 1.65 6.32
CA SER A 148 1.26 0.79 6.28
C SER A 148 1.44 -0.43 7.19
N GLN A 149 0.50 -1.38 7.17
CA GLN A 149 0.74 -2.69 7.79
C GLN A 149 1.78 -3.49 7.02
N LYS A 150 2.47 -4.41 7.69
CA LYS A 150 3.55 -5.23 7.10
C LYS A 150 3.19 -5.87 5.77
N PHE A 151 2.06 -6.56 5.68
CA PHE A 151 1.64 -7.24 4.45
C PHE A 151 1.47 -6.26 3.27
N HIS A 152 1.02 -5.03 3.56
CA HIS A 152 0.79 -4.00 2.57
C HIS A 152 2.09 -3.30 2.18
N ASN A 153 2.95 -3.04 3.17
CA ASN A 153 4.30 -2.51 2.94
C ASN A 153 5.14 -3.44 2.08
N GLU A 154 5.09 -4.77 2.30
CA GLU A 154 5.79 -5.74 1.44
C GLU A 154 5.40 -5.55 -0.04
N ARG A 155 4.09 -5.45 -0.31
CA ARG A 155 3.57 -5.23 -1.66
C ARG A 155 3.92 -3.86 -2.23
N ALA A 156 3.80 -2.81 -1.42
CA ALA A 156 4.07 -1.44 -1.85
C ALA A 156 5.56 -1.20 -2.13
N VAL A 157 6.45 -1.70 -1.26
CA VAL A 157 7.91 -1.62 -1.44
C VAL A 157 8.34 -2.41 -2.68
N PHE A 158 7.79 -3.61 -2.89
CA PHE A 158 8.04 -4.38 -4.11
C PHE A 158 7.66 -3.57 -5.36
N LEU A 159 6.44 -3.02 -5.40
CA LEU A 159 5.98 -2.19 -6.51
C LEU A 159 6.86 -0.96 -6.72
N ALA A 160 7.24 -0.27 -5.65
CA ALA A 160 8.08 0.92 -5.72
C ALA A 160 9.43 0.61 -6.34
N LYS A 161 10.07 -0.48 -5.90
CA LYS A 161 11.34 -0.94 -6.47
C LYS A 161 11.24 -1.32 -7.94
N LYS A 162 10.18 -2.02 -8.35
CA LYS A 162 9.95 -2.34 -9.77
C LYS A 162 9.71 -1.08 -10.62
N ASN A 163 9.27 0.02 -10.02
CA ASN A 163 9.10 1.32 -10.66
C ASN A 163 10.32 2.26 -10.50
N GLY A 164 11.46 1.73 -10.04
CA GLY A 164 12.72 2.47 -9.92
C GLY A 164 12.76 3.45 -8.75
N ILE A 165 11.98 3.20 -7.70
CA ILE A 165 11.98 3.99 -6.45
C ILE A 165 12.74 3.20 -5.38
N GLU A 166 13.70 3.84 -4.73
CA GLU A 166 14.36 3.30 -3.54
C GLU A 166 13.40 3.40 -2.34
N ALA A 167 12.67 2.32 -2.08
CA ALA A 167 11.62 2.31 -1.06
C ALA A 167 11.94 1.41 0.13
N PHE A 168 11.55 1.88 1.31
CA PHE A 168 11.58 1.17 2.60
C PHE A 168 10.17 1.20 3.21
N GLY A 169 9.82 0.22 4.03
CA GLY A 169 8.53 0.15 4.70
C GLY A 169 8.66 0.31 6.21
N TYR A 170 7.89 1.22 6.79
CA TYR A 170 7.70 1.31 8.24
C TYR A 170 6.35 0.72 8.63
N ASN A 171 6.40 -0.39 9.37
CA ASN A 171 5.24 -1.21 9.68
C ASN A 171 4.46 -0.62 10.85
N ALA A 172 3.23 -0.20 10.56
CA ALA A 172 2.23 0.04 11.58
C ALA A 172 1.89 -1.27 12.31
N ASN A 173 1.52 -1.13 13.59
CA ASN A 173 1.03 -2.25 14.37
C ASN A 173 -0.15 -2.93 13.66
N ASP A 174 -0.13 -4.27 13.67
CA ASP A 174 -1.19 -5.06 13.07
C ASP A 174 -2.34 -5.25 14.07
N ILE A 175 -3.53 -5.51 13.57
CA ILE A 175 -4.66 -5.90 14.42
C ILE A 175 -4.73 -7.43 14.52
N ASN A 176 -5.26 -7.94 15.62
CA ASN A 176 -5.25 -9.36 15.94
C ASN A 176 -5.77 -10.24 14.77
N LYS A 177 -5.12 -11.41 14.54
CA LYS A 177 -5.25 -12.27 13.34
C LYS A 177 -6.70 -12.62 12.91
N TYR A 178 -7.66 -12.59 13.83
CA TYR A 178 -9.04 -13.02 13.59
C TYR A 178 -9.92 -11.98 12.89
N ALA A 179 -9.56 -10.69 12.90
CA ALA A 179 -10.30 -9.65 12.17
C ALA A 179 -9.95 -9.59 10.66
N GLY A 180 -9.03 -10.44 10.19
CA GLY A 180 -8.30 -10.24 8.95
C GLY A 180 -8.57 -11.21 7.80
N LEU A 181 -9.46 -12.22 7.90
CA LEU A 181 -9.57 -13.24 6.83
C LEU A 181 -9.90 -12.66 5.45
N LYS A 182 -10.89 -11.75 5.37
CA LYS A 182 -11.25 -11.07 4.11
C LYS A 182 -10.13 -10.17 3.59
N THR A 183 -9.47 -9.43 4.49
CA THR A 183 -8.33 -8.58 4.14
C THR A 183 -7.15 -9.42 3.65
N ASN A 184 -6.82 -10.51 4.34
CA ASN A 184 -5.79 -11.46 3.95
C ASN A 184 -6.08 -12.03 2.57
N LEU A 185 -7.28 -12.57 2.33
CA LEU A 185 -7.62 -13.11 1.00
C LEU A 185 -7.48 -12.06 -0.10
N ARG A 186 -7.98 -10.83 0.13
CA ARG A 186 -7.81 -9.70 -0.79
C ARG A 186 -6.33 -9.44 -1.08
N GLU A 187 -5.47 -9.45 -0.06
CA GLU A 187 -4.04 -9.20 -0.22
C GLU A 187 -3.32 -10.32 -0.97
N TYR A 188 -3.70 -11.58 -0.74
CA TYR A 188 -3.17 -12.72 -1.49
C TYR A 188 -3.46 -12.59 -2.99
N LEU A 189 -4.69 -12.20 -3.34
CA LEU A 189 -5.09 -11.95 -4.73
C LEU A 189 -4.44 -10.69 -5.29
N ALA A 190 -4.30 -9.62 -4.49
CA ALA A 190 -3.65 -8.39 -4.91
C ALA A 190 -2.17 -8.61 -5.26
N LYS A 191 -1.45 -9.46 -4.51
CA LYS A 191 -0.06 -9.85 -4.79
C LYS A 191 0.06 -10.60 -6.13
N ALA A 192 -0.89 -11.46 -6.48
CA ALA A 192 -0.95 -12.09 -7.80
C ALA A 192 -1.25 -11.07 -8.91
N LYS A 193 -2.19 -10.14 -8.68
CA LYS A 193 -2.54 -9.07 -9.63
C LYS A 193 -1.34 -8.16 -9.95
N VAL A 194 -0.45 -7.89 -9.00
CA VAL A 194 0.78 -7.10 -9.24
C VAL A 194 1.59 -7.64 -10.42
N TYR A 195 1.74 -8.97 -10.55
CA TYR A 195 2.46 -9.55 -11.68
C TYR A 195 1.74 -9.33 -13.00
N TRP A 196 0.41 -9.35 -13.01
CA TRP A 196 -0.38 -8.98 -14.18
C TRP A 196 -0.17 -7.51 -14.53
N ASP A 197 -0.28 -6.62 -13.56
CA ASP A 197 -0.07 -5.18 -13.77
C ASP A 197 1.34 -4.90 -14.34
N LEU A 198 2.37 -5.61 -13.86
CA LEU A 198 3.75 -5.51 -14.38
C LEU A 198 3.89 -6.07 -15.79
N LEU A 199 3.31 -7.24 -16.08
CA LEU A 199 3.37 -7.87 -17.41
C LEU A 199 2.71 -7.02 -18.50
N PHE A 200 1.63 -6.32 -18.16
CA PHE A 200 0.88 -5.47 -19.09
C PHE A 200 1.26 -3.99 -19.01
N GLY A 201 2.28 -3.63 -18.23
CA GLY A 201 2.75 -2.24 -18.11
C GLY A 201 1.67 -1.27 -17.64
N VAL A 202 0.75 -1.72 -16.79
CA VAL A 202 -0.43 -0.96 -16.36
C VAL A 202 0.00 0.32 -15.67
N GLN A 203 -0.49 1.46 -16.17
CA GLN A 203 -0.22 2.78 -15.62
C GLN A 203 -1.23 3.18 -14.55
N PRO A 204 -0.93 4.22 -13.74
CA PRO A 204 -1.90 4.79 -12.81
C PRO A 204 -3.15 5.25 -13.51
N LYS A 205 -4.30 5.10 -12.84
CA LYS A 205 -5.59 5.49 -13.44
C LYS A 205 -5.71 6.99 -13.68
N PHE A 206 -5.06 7.81 -12.85
CA PHE A 206 -5.13 9.26 -12.92
C PHE A 206 -3.72 9.88 -12.84
N GLY A 207 -3.41 10.72 -13.83
CA GLY A 207 -2.24 11.60 -13.83
C GLY A 207 -2.48 12.87 -13.01
N GLY A 208 -1.62 13.87 -13.20
CA GLY A 208 -1.72 15.17 -12.54
C GLY A 208 -0.51 16.04 -12.83
N GLU A 209 -0.61 17.32 -12.45
CA GLU A 209 0.53 18.23 -12.49
C GLU A 209 1.55 17.88 -11.41
N LYS A 210 2.83 18.17 -11.67
CA LYS A 210 3.90 17.93 -10.69
C LYS A 210 3.74 18.86 -9.49
N ILE A 211 3.84 18.29 -8.30
CA ILE A 211 3.78 19.01 -7.02
C ILE A 211 5.19 19.00 -6.42
N ILE A 212 5.75 20.19 -6.21
CA ILE A 212 7.07 20.35 -5.58
C ILE A 212 6.90 20.29 -4.07
N ILE A 213 7.54 19.30 -3.44
CA ILE A 213 7.67 19.23 -1.99
C ILE A 213 8.93 20.02 -1.61
N PRO A 214 8.82 21.09 -0.78
CA PRO A 214 9.95 21.97 -0.42
C PRO A 214 11.14 21.21 0.17
#